data_AF-A0A962FMF0-F1
#
_entry.id   AF-A0A962FMF0-F1
#
_cell.length_a   1.000
_cell.length_b   1.000
_cell.length_c   1.000
_cell.angle_alpha   90.00
_cell.angle_beta   90.00
_cell.angle_gamma   90.00
#
_symmetry.space_group_name_H-M   'P 1'
#
loop_
_entity.id
_entity.type
_entity.pdbx_description
1 polymer ?
#
loop_
_entity_poly.entity_id
_entity_poly.type
_entity_poly.pdbx_seq_one_letter_code
_entity_poly.pdbx_strand_id
1 'polypeptide(L)'
;LDRRRKRYQVQGEGHMMMNTVLARRSTATPASRTRGLLTTLVAMAGLFAATLVTSQPAQASSDPPAQFMRQVAREMLAAANTRSVDALAAVIRKYADVPTIGLFSLGQYAARLPHKDRPAYYNGMVRFMARYATEQQPKYPVARAQILGRSYPDSNGIAVDSRITLRDGSTYDVRWLVVKRASGYKVRDAQVMGFWLTPFQRSMFQSHIDEKGGSVRALLLALSRF
;
A
#
# COMPACT_ATOMS: atom_id res chain seq x y z
N LEU A 1 12.68 -22.09 -16.69
CA LEU A 1 12.84 -20.71 -17.21
C LEU A 1 11.53 -19.91 -17.33
N ASP A 2 10.36 -20.52 -17.15
CA ASP A 2 9.06 -19.91 -17.48
C ASP A 2 8.48 -18.95 -16.40
N ARG A 3 8.67 -19.25 -15.10
CA ARG A 3 8.13 -18.43 -13.99
C ARG A 3 8.76 -17.02 -13.83
N ARG A 4 9.93 -16.77 -14.44
CA ARG A 4 10.57 -15.44 -14.42
C ARG A 4 10.05 -14.52 -15.52
N ARG A 5 9.75 -15.06 -16.71
CA ARG A 5 9.15 -14.28 -17.81
C ARG A 5 7.71 -13.86 -17.50
N LYS A 6 6.90 -14.77 -16.92
CA LYS A 6 5.54 -14.45 -16.46
C LYS A 6 5.52 -13.33 -15.40
N ARG A 7 6.51 -13.31 -14.49
CA ARG A 7 6.65 -12.22 -13.50
C ARG A 7 7.01 -10.87 -14.13
N TYR A 8 7.90 -10.86 -15.13
CA TYR A 8 8.25 -9.65 -15.88
C TYR A 8 7.09 -9.12 -16.74
N GLN A 9 6.28 -10.00 -17.32
CA GLN A 9 5.15 -9.63 -18.17
C GLN A 9 3.98 -9.03 -17.34
N VAL A 10 3.65 -9.63 -16.18
CA VAL A 10 2.64 -9.07 -15.26
C VAL A 10 3.13 -7.76 -14.61
N GLN A 11 4.44 -7.63 -14.37
CA GLN A 11 5.04 -6.38 -13.89
C GLN A 11 5.02 -5.26 -14.95
N GLY A 12 5.11 -5.62 -16.24
CA GLY A 12 4.91 -4.70 -17.36
C GLY A 12 3.45 -4.26 -17.54
N GLU A 13 2.48 -5.14 -17.33
CA GLU A 13 1.04 -4.81 -17.40
C GLU A 13 0.59 -3.91 -16.24
N GLY A 14 1.15 -4.11 -15.04
CA GLY A 14 0.94 -3.21 -13.90
C GLY A 14 1.48 -1.79 -14.12
N HIS A 15 2.59 -1.66 -14.86
CA HIS A 15 3.13 -0.35 -15.27
C HIS A 15 2.21 0.36 -16.29
N MET A 16 1.54 -0.40 -17.16
CA MET A 16 0.70 0.15 -18.23
C MET A 16 -0.64 0.71 -17.71
N MET A 17 -1.25 0.08 -16.69
CA MET A 17 -2.53 0.56 -16.14
C MET A 17 -2.42 1.87 -15.34
N MET A 18 -1.23 2.23 -14.87
CA MET A 18 -1.02 3.41 -14.01
C MET A 18 -0.65 4.69 -14.77
N ASN A 19 -0.08 4.58 -15.98
CA ASN A 19 0.17 5.74 -16.85
C ASN A 19 -1.12 6.44 -17.32
N THR A 20 -2.25 5.73 -17.30
CA THR A 20 -3.57 6.29 -17.67
C THR A 20 -4.06 7.36 -16.68
N VAL A 21 -3.52 7.40 -15.45
CA VAL A 21 -3.99 8.35 -14.41
C VAL A 21 -3.39 9.75 -14.57
N LEU A 22 -2.37 9.95 -15.42
CA LEU A 22 -1.76 11.27 -15.65
C LEU A 22 -2.22 11.96 -16.95
N ALA A 23 -3.08 11.34 -17.76
CA ALA A 23 -3.45 11.85 -19.08
C ALA A 23 -4.92 12.29 -19.25
N ARG A 24 -5.73 12.37 -18.18
CA ARG A 24 -7.17 12.64 -18.33
C ARG A 24 -7.60 14.03 -17.87
N ARG A 25 -7.24 15.04 -18.66
CA ARG A 25 -8.05 16.25 -18.89
C ARG A 25 -8.10 16.47 -20.41
N SER A 26 -9.30 16.79 -20.92
CA SER A 26 -9.75 16.80 -22.34
C SER A 26 -10.13 15.40 -22.85
N THR A 27 -11.34 15.06 -23.30
CA THR A 27 -12.58 15.78 -23.68
C THR A 27 -13.79 14.83 -23.61
N ALA A 28 -14.98 15.41 -23.45
CA ALA A 28 -16.36 14.98 -23.74
C ALA A 28 -16.75 13.50 -24.04
N THR A 29 -17.90 13.11 -23.46
CA THR A 29 -18.77 11.95 -23.77
C THR A 29 -19.46 12.10 -25.16
N PRO A 30 -19.96 11.02 -25.79
CA PRO A 30 -21.34 10.57 -25.52
C PRO A 30 -21.53 9.03 -25.48
N ALA A 31 -22.77 8.66 -25.13
CA ALA A 31 -23.28 7.34 -24.72
C ALA A 31 -23.53 6.33 -25.86
N SER A 32 -23.61 5.04 -25.52
CA SER A 32 -24.62 4.12 -26.08
C SER A 32 -24.71 2.75 -25.35
N ARG A 33 -25.91 2.49 -24.80
CA ARG A 33 -26.77 1.27 -24.92
C ARG A 33 -26.21 -0.14 -24.66
N THR A 34 -26.64 -0.68 -23.50
CA THR A 34 -27.38 -1.95 -23.27
C THR A 34 -27.15 -3.17 -24.17
N ARG A 35 -26.64 -4.25 -23.56
CA ARG A 35 -27.09 -5.67 -23.60
C ARG A 35 -26.59 -6.30 -22.27
N GLY A 36 -27.31 -6.99 -21.40
CA GLY A 36 -28.54 -7.77 -21.51
C GLY A 36 -28.22 -9.25 -21.29
N LEU A 37 -28.57 -9.79 -20.11
CA LEU A 37 -28.81 -11.21 -19.73
C LEU A 37 -27.55 -12.12 -19.57
N LEU A 38 -27.34 -12.92 -18.51
CA LEU A 38 -28.17 -13.90 -17.77
C LEU A 38 -27.72 -13.98 -16.28
N THR A 39 -28.53 -13.81 -15.22
CA THR A 39 -29.37 -14.81 -14.49
C THR A 39 -28.71 -16.20 -14.37
N THR A 40 -28.48 -16.82 -13.20
CA THR A 40 -29.45 -17.41 -12.22
C THR A 40 -28.63 -17.90 -10.99
N LEU A 41 -28.84 -17.48 -9.73
CA LEU A 41 -29.82 -17.91 -8.68
C LEU A 41 -29.64 -19.36 -8.15
N VAL A 42 -29.48 -19.53 -6.82
CA VAL A 42 -30.05 -20.56 -5.90
C VAL A 42 -29.48 -20.31 -4.47
N ALA A 43 -30.25 -19.66 -3.58
CA ALA A 43 -31.02 -20.22 -2.43
C ALA A 43 -30.24 -20.18 -1.10
N MET A 44 -30.55 -19.27 -0.16
CA MET A 44 -31.62 -19.35 0.86
C MET A 44 -31.41 -20.47 1.89
N ALA A 45 -31.24 -20.12 3.17
CA ALA A 45 -32.03 -20.60 4.31
C ALA A 45 -31.37 -20.29 5.67
N GLY A 46 -32.20 -20.00 6.69
CA GLY A 46 -31.86 -20.31 8.08
C GLY A 46 -31.88 -19.16 9.07
N LEU A 47 -33.04 -18.94 9.70
CA LEU A 47 -33.21 -18.17 10.92
C LEU A 47 -32.97 -19.08 12.15
N PHE A 48 -32.56 -18.47 13.28
CA PHE A 48 -32.56 -18.94 14.70
C PHE A 48 -31.23 -19.35 15.39
N ALA A 49 -30.84 -18.48 16.33
CA ALA A 49 -30.57 -18.65 17.77
C ALA A 49 -29.44 -19.54 18.35
N ALA A 50 -28.83 -18.95 19.39
CA ALA A 50 -28.19 -19.52 20.59
C ALA A 50 -26.71 -19.97 20.54
N THR A 51 -25.88 -19.07 21.10
CA THR A 51 -24.79 -19.30 22.06
C THR A 51 -23.91 -20.55 21.96
N LEU A 52 -22.65 -20.33 21.57
CA LEU A 52 -21.50 -20.81 22.33
C LEU A 52 -20.49 -19.65 22.44
N VAL A 53 -20.41 -19.06 23.64
CA VAL A 53 -19.21 -18.34 24.05
C VAL A 53 -18.13 -19.40 24.18
N THR A 54 -17.37 -19.60 23.10
CA THR A 54 -16.09 -20.29 23.22
C THR A 54 -15.13 -19.26 23.80
N SER A 55 -14.88 -19.37 25.10
CA SER A 55 -13.71 -18.79 25.74
C SER A 55 -12.50 -19.50 25.12
N GLN A 56 -12.06 -19.05 23.94
CA GLN A 56 -10.77 -19.47 23.41
C GLN A 56 -9.75 -19.02 24.46
N PRO A 57 -8.87 -19.91 24.95
CA PRO A 57 -7.77 -19.48 25.77
C PRO A 57 -7.00 -18.46 24.94
N ALA A 58 -6.97 -17.22 25.43
CA ALA A 58 -6.06 -16.21 24.96
C ALA A 58 -4.65 -16.66 25.36
N GLN A 59 -4.12 -17.67 24.68
CA GLN A 59 -2.69 -17.74 24.43
C GLN A 59 -2.41 -16.62 23.43
N ALA A 60 -2.48 -15.39 23.95
CA ALA A 60 -1.80 -14.25 23.39
C ALA A 60 -0.32 -14.60 23.49
N SER A 61 0.15 -15.43 22.57
CA SER A 61 1.55 -15.44 22.24
C SER A 61 1.93 -13.99 22.06
N SER A 62 2.90 -13.53 22.84
CA SER A 62 3.53 -12.25 22.62
C SER A 62 4.10 -12.31 21.20
N ASP A 63 3.32 -11.81 20.25
CA ASP A 63 3.73 -11.60 18.87
C ASP A 63 3.77 -10.08 18.66
N PRO A 64 4.84 -9.42 19.13
CA PRO A 64 4.94 -7.96 19.07
C PRO A 64 4.81 -7.40 17.65
N PRO A 65 5.38 -8.02 16.59
CA PRO A 65 5.14 -7.57 15.21
C PRO A 65 3.66 -7.59 14.81
N ALA A 66 2.92 -8.66 15.12
CA ALA A 66 1.49 -8.72 14.81
C ALA A 66 0.69 -7.70 15.65
N GLN A 67 1.05 -7.49 16.92
CA GLN A 67 0.45 -6.45 17.78
C GLN A 67 0.69 -5.04 17.21
N PHE A 68 1.92 -4.76 16.81
CA PHE A 68 2.31 -3.53 16.13
C PHE A 68 1.46 -3.32 14.87
N MET A 69 1.35 -4.32 14.00
CA MET A 69 0.55 -4.21 12.77
C MET A 69 -0.95 -4.05 13.04
N ARG A 70 -1.48 -4.61 14.13
CA ARG A 70 -2.87 -4.32 14.57
C ARG A 70 -3.06 -2.85 14.91
N GLN A 71 -2.07 -2.21 15.54
CA GLN A 71 -2.11 -0.78 15.80
C GLN A 71 -2.01 0.03 14.50
N VAL A 72 -1.09 -0.33 13.61
CA VAL A 72 -0.95 0.31 12.28
C VAL A 72 -2.27 0.24 11.52
N ALA A 73 -2.91 -0.92 11.46
CA ALA A 73 -4.16 -1.12 10.74
C ALA A 73 -5.31 -0.24 11.30
N ARG A 74 -5.44 -0.15 12.63
CA ARG A 74 -6.44 0.71 13.27
C ARG A 74 -6.22 2.19 12.96
N GLU A 75 -5.00 2.69 13.16
CA GLU A 75 -4.70 4.12 12.96
C GLU A 75 -4.77 4.49 11.47
N MET A 76 -4.31 3.61 10.58
CA MET A 76 -4.40 3.84 9.13
C MET A 76 -5.85 3.86 8.65
N LEU A 77 -6.70 2.94 9.12
CA LEU A 77 -8.12 2.92 8.76
C LEU A 77 -8.85 4.16 9.29
N ALA A 78 -8.57 4.57 10.53
CA ALA A 78 -9.10 5.79 11.10
C ALA A 78 -8.70 7.03 10.27
N ALA A 79 -7.41 7.15 9.92
CA ALA A 79 -6.93 8.22 9.06
C ALA A 79 -7.57 8.19 7.65
N ALA A 80 -7.67 7.01 7.03
CA ALA A 80 -8.29 6.86 5.70
C ALA A 80 -9.77 7.31 5.69
N ASN A 81 -10.51 7.05 6.76
CA ASN A 81 -11.91 7.47 6.88
C ASN A 81 -12.09 9.00 6.94
N THR A 82 -11.07 9.74 7.34
CA THR A 82 -11.11 11.23 7.31
C THR A 82 -10.96 11.79 5.90
N ARG A 83 -10.47 11.00 4.94
CA ARG A 83 -10.07 11.45 3.59
C ARG A 83 -9.06 12.61 3.59
N SER A 84 -8.32 12.78 4.68
CA SER A 84 -7.29 13.80 4.82
C SER A 84 -5.91 13.24 4.45
N VAL A 85 -5.25 13.92 3.52
CA VAL A 85 -3.85 13.64 3.15
C VAL A 85 -2.94 13.80 4.36
N ASP A 86 -3.15 14.84 5.18
CA ASP A 86 -2.31 15.10 6.35
C ASP A 86 -2.48 14.03 7.44
N ALA A 87 -3.71 13.53 7.65
CA ALA A 87 -3.97 12.45 8.60
C ALA A 87 -3.26 11.15 8.17
N LEU A 88 -3.36 10.77 6.89
CA LEU A 88 -2.66 9.60 6.36
C LEU A 88 -1.13 9.78 6.40
N ALA A 89 -0.64 10.97 6.02
CA ALA A 89 0.79 11.28 6.07
C ALA A 89 1.35 11.16 7.50
N ALA A 90 0.59 11.58 8.51
CA ALA A 90 0.99 11.43 9.92
C ALA A 90 1.15 9.95 10.32
N VAL A 91 0.19 9.10 9.96
CA VAL A 91 0.26 7.65 10.24
C VAL A 91 1.43 7.00 9.50
N ILE A 92 1.62 7.32 8.21
CA ILE A 92 2.76 6.80 7.43
C ILE A 92 4.08 7.21 8.08
N ARG A 93 4.24 8.49 8.45
CA ARG A 93 5.47 9.00 9.08
C ARG A 93 5.75 8.32 10.42
N LYS A 94 4.69 8.02 11.18
CA LYS A 94 4.76 7.32 12.48
C LYS A 94 5.21 5.87 12.33
N TYR A 95 4.74 5.15 11.32
CA TYR A 95 4.90 3.69 11.25
C TYR A 95 5.84 3.17 10.17
N ALA A 96 6.03 3.89 9.08
CA ALA A 96 6.90 3.43 7.99
C ALA A 96 8.37 3.67 8.32
N ASP A 97 9.23 2.81 7.77
CA ASP A 97 10.67 3.03 7.71
C ASP A 97 10.98 3.99 6.54
N VAL A 98 10.58 5.25 6.72
CA VAL A 98 10.66 6.30 5.70
C VAL A 98 12.08 6.47 5.14
N PRO A 99 13.16 6.53 5.95
CA PRO A 99 14.51 6.67 5.41
C PRO A 99 14.90 5.50 4.50
N THR A 100 14.61 4.26 4.93
CA THR A 100 14.98 3.08 4.15
C THR A 100 14.16 2.96 2.87
N ILE A 101 12.85 3.23 2.93
CA ILE A 101 11.97 3.27 1.75
C ILE A 101 12.48 4.32 0.76
N GLY A 102 12.72 5.55 1.22
CA GLY A 102 13.13 6.65 0.34
C GLY A 102 14.49 6.41 -0.32
N LEU A 103 15.51 6.03 0.44
CA LEU A 103 16.83 5.76 -0.16
C LEU A 103 16.80 4.58 -1.12
N PHE A 104 16.04 3.53 -0.81
CA PHE A 104 15.85 2.42 -1.75
C PHE A 104 15.15 2.89 -3.04
N SER A 105 14.15 3.76 -2.95
CA SER A 105 13.44 4.28 -4.11
C SER A 105 14.32 5.15 -5.02
N LEU A 106 15.41 5.73 -4.52
CA LEU A 106 16.37 6.44 -5.37
C LEU A 106 17.36 5.49 -6.08
N GLY A 107 17.61 4.31 -5.50
CA GLY A 107 18.58 3.35 -6.02
C GLY A 107 19.95 4.00 -6.26
N GLN A 108 20.46 3.93 -7.49
CA GLN A 108 21.75 4.53 -7.87
C GLN A 108 21.83 6.06 -7.64
N TYR A 109 20.69 6.74 -7.57
CA TYR A 109 20.62 8.18 -7.32
C TYR A 109 20.69 8.56 -5.85
N ALA A 110 20.64 7.59 -4.93
CA ALA A 110 20.64 7.86 -3.49
C ALA A 110 21.87 8.66 -3.04
N ALA A 111 23.04 8.37 -3.61
CA ALA A 111 24.29 9.09 -3.32
C ALA A 111 24.27 10.56 -3.81
N ARG A 112 23.39 10.90 -4.77
CA ARG A 112 23.25 12.25 -5.31
C ARG A 112 22.25 13.11 -4.52
N LEU A 113 21.58 12.57 -3.52
CA LEU A 113 20.71 13.33 -2.62
C LEU A 113 21.54 13.89 -1.45
N PRO A 114 21.75 15.22 -1.36
CA PRO A 114 22.48 15.82 -0.25
C PRO A 114 21.81 15.49 1.09
N HIS A 115 22.61 15.23 2.12
CA HIS A 115 22.09 14.91 3.46
C HIS A 115 21.13 15.99 4.00
N LYS A 116 21.44 17.26 3.75
CA LYS A 116 20.59 18.41 4.13
C LYS A 116 19.21 18.41 3.48
N ASP A 117 19.06 17.77 2.31
CA ASP A 117 17.81 17.74 1.55
C ASP A 117 16.95 16.51 1.90
N ARG A 118 17.51 15.52 2.63
CA ARG A 118 16.80 14.28 3.01
C ARG A 118 15.51 14.54 3.79
N PRO A 119 15.44 15.46 4.78
CA PRO A 119 14.19 15.73 5.48
C PRO A 119 13.08 16.21 4.55
N ALA A 120 13.38 17.12 3.63
CA ALA A 120 12.42 17.62 2.64
C ALA A 120 11.99 16.50 1.68
N TYR A 121 12.94 15.70 1.19
CA TYR A 121 12.67 14.55 0.33
C TYR A 121 11.74 13.53 0.99
N TYR A 122 12.06 13.12 2.23
CA TYR A 122 11.25 12.16 2.98
C TYR A 122 9.85 12.69 3.27
N ASN A 123 9.72 13.97 3.62
CA ASN A 123 8.41 14.58 3.84
C ASN A 123 7.57 14.61 2.55
N GLY A 124 8.16 15.02 1.43
CA GLY A 124 7.48 15.04 0.13
C GLY A 124 7.09 13.63 -0.33
N MET A 125 7.94 12.63 -0.13
CA MET A 125 7.63 11.23 -0.42
C MET A 125 6.44 10.71 0.43
N VAL A 126 6.41 11.04 1.72
CA VAL A 126 5.29 10.67 2.60
C VAL A 126 3.99 11.33 2.16
N ARG A 127 4.02 12.62 1.81
CA ARG A 127 2.86 13.35 1.28
C ARG A 127 2.38 12.78 -0.05
N PHE A 128 3.29 12.42 -0.95
CA PHE A 128 2.98 11.73 -2.20
C PHE A 128 2.24 10.41 -1.95
N MET A 129 2.75 9.54 -1.07
CA MET A 129 2.09 8.27 -0.72
C MET A 129 0.70 8.50 -0.11
N ALA A 130 0.56 9.46 0.81
CA ALA A 130 -0.71 9.79 1.45
C ALA A 130 -1.74 10.34 0.47
N ARG A 131 -1.31 11.21 -0.45
CA ARG A 131 -2.17 11.77 -1.50
C ARG A 131 -2.66 10.68 -2.44
N TYR A 132 -1.77 9.82 -2.92
CA TYR A 132 -2.15 8.68 -3.75
C TYR A 132 -3.16 7.77 -3.04
N ALA A 133 -2.92 7.42 -1.78
CA ALA A 133 -3.86 6.61 -0.99
C ALA A 133 -5.24 7.28 -0.85
N THR A 134 -5.27 8.60 -0.64
CA THR A 134 -6.51 9.39 -0.57
C THR A 134 -7.26 9.38 -1.90
N GLU A 135 -6.55 9.53 -3.02
CA GLU A 135 -7.12 9.51 -4.38
C GLU A 135 -7.67 8.13 -4.77
N GLN A 136 -7.07 7.03 -4.28
CA GLN A 136 -7.56 5.67 -4.53
C GLN A 136 -8.71 5.26 -3.59
N GLN A 137 -8.88 5.92 -2.44
CA GLN A 137 -9.88 5.55 -1.42
C GLN A 137 -11.29 5.35 -1.99
N PRO A 138 -11.83 6.23 -2.87
CA PRO A 138 -13.18 6.04 -3.41
C PRO A 138 -13.34 4.76 -4.24
N LYS A 139 -12.26 4.30 -4.90
CA LYS A 139 -12.27 3.06 -5.69
C LYS A 139 -12.14 1.82 -4.83
N TYR A 140 -11.40 1.92 -3.72
CA TYR A 140 -11.14 0.81 -2.80
C TYR A 140 -11.52 1.21 -1.38
N PRO A 141 -12.83 1.37 -1.08
CA PRO A 141 -13.27 1.79 0.23
C PRO A 141 -13.08 0.66 1.24
N VAL A 142 -12.00 0.72 2.01
CA VAL A 142 -11.71 -0.27 3.06
C VAL A 142 -12.74 -0.18 4.17
N ALA A 143 -13.39 -1.31 4.48
CA ALA A 143 -14.29 -1.48 5.61
C ALA A 143 -13.57 -2.06 6.82
N ARG A 144 -12.61 -2.97 6.59
CA ARG A 144 -11.87 -3.67 7.66
C ARG A 144 -10.46 -4.04 7.20
N ALA A 145 -9.51 -4.01 8.11
CA ALA A 145 -8.17 -4.57 7.94
C ALA A 145 -7.85 -5.48 9.13
N GLN A 146 -7.69 -6.77 8.88
CA GLN A 146 -7.49 -7.79 9.92
C GLN A 146 -6.11 -8.40 9.78
N ILE A 147 -5.32 -8.41 10.86
CA ILE A 147 -4.04 -9.14 10.90
C ILE A 147 -4.32 -10.64 11.00
N LEU A 148 -3.64 -11.43 10.16
CA LEU A 148 -3.81 -12.87 10.06
C LEU A 148 -2.67 -13.59 10.77
N GLY A 149 -3.02 -14.67 11.47
CA GLY A 149 -2.06 -15.61 12.04
C GLY A 149 -0.99 -14.95 12.92
N ARG A 150 0.18 -15.59 12.93
CA ARG A 150 1.37 -15.10 13.62
C ARG A 150 2.38 -14.55 12.63
N SER A 151 3.21 -13.62 13.07
CA SER A 151 4.36 -13.17 12.32
C SER A 151 5.39 -14.29 12.14
N TYR A 152 6.14 -14.24 11.05
CA TYR A 152 7.17 -15.22 10.73
C TYR A 152 8.38 -14.55 10.07
N PRO A 153 9.58 -15.14 10.18
CA PRO A 153 10.77 -14.60 9.55
C PRO A 153 10.61 -14.48 8.03
N ASP A 154 11.11 -13.38 7.48
CA ASP A 154 11.33 -13.20 6.04
C ASP A 154 12.79 -12.86 5.79
N SER A 155 13.27 -13.12 4.58
CA SER A 155 14.63 -12.79 4.12
C SER A 155 15.11 -11.37 4.47
N ASN A 156 14.20 -10.38 4.53
CA ASN A 156 14.54 -8.98 4.77
C ASN A 156 13.90 -8.41 6.04
N GLY A 157 13.37 -9.26 6.93
CA GLY A 157 12.71 -8.82 8.16
C GLY A 157 11.72 -9.84 8.71
N ILE A 158 10.54 -9.37 9.06
CA ILE A 158 9.46 -10.15 9.66
C ILE A 158 8.22 -9.95 8.80
N ALA A 159 7.67 -11.02 8.26
CA ALA A 159 6.41 -10.98 7.53
C ALA A 159 5.23 -11.00 8.51
N VAL A 160 4.23 -10.16 8.22
CA VAL A 160 2.93 -10.17 8.88
C VAL A 160 1.86 -10.10 7.80
N ASP A 161 0.95 -11.07 7.77
CA ASP A 161 -0.12 -11.10 6.78
C ASP A 161 -1.38 -10.41 7.31
N SER A 162 -2.18 -9.87 6.40
CA SER A 162 -3.46 -9.24 6.72
C SER A 162 -4.48 -9.49 5.63
N ARG A 163 -5.77 -9.50 6.00
CA ARG A 163 -6.91 -9.48 5.09
C ARG A 163 -7.56 -8.11 5.10
N ILE A 164 -7.70 -7.52 3.93
CA ILE A 164 -8.45 -6.28 3.72
C ILE A 164 -9.83 -6.65 3.20
N THR A 165 -10.87 -6.07 3.79
CA THR A 165 -12.25 -6.18 3.33
C THR A 165 -12.72 -4.81 2.88
N LEU A 166 -13.22 -4.72 1.65
CA LEU A 166 -13.83 -3.51 1.10
C LEU A 166 -15.31 -3.41 1.49
N ARG A 167 -15.91 -2.22 1.30
CA ARG A 167 -17.33 -1.99 1.64
C ARG A 167 -18.31 -2.80 0.78
N ASP A 168 -17.89 -3.26 -0.39
CA ASP A 168 -18.67 -4.18 -1.24
C ASP A 168 -18.56 -5.65 -0.81
N GLY A 169 -17.79 -5.94 0.25
CA GLY A 169 -17.57 -7.28 0.78
C GLY A 169 -16.42 -8.04 0.12
N SER A 170 -15.84 -7.53 -0.99
CA SER A 170 -14.67 -8.15 -1.60
C SER A 170 -13.46 -8.08 -0.66
N THR A 171 -12.56 -9.06 -0.79
CA THR A 171 -11.37 -9.16 0.07
C THR A 171 -10.11 -9.42 -0.73
N TYR A 172 -8.99 -8.90 -0.24
CA TYR A 172 -7.66 -9.24 -0.71
C TYR A 172 -6.68 -9.30 0.44
N ASP A 173 -5.64 -10.11 0.30
CA ASP A 173 -4.61 -10.26 1.31
C ASP A 173 -3.42 -9.35 1.01
N VAL A 174 -2.83 -8.80 2.07
CA VAL A 174 -1.64 -7.94 2.03
C VAL A 174 -0.61 -8.51 2.99
N ARG A 175 0.59 -8.77 2.49
CA ARG A 175 1.75 -9.16 3.30
C ARG A 175 2.61 -7.94 3.59
N TRP A 176 2.92 -7.73 4.85
CA TRP A 176 3.72 -6.60 5.32
C TRP A 176 5.14 -7.06 5.64
N LEU A 177 6.14 -6.35 5.16
CA LEU A 177 7.52 -6.52 5.62
C LEU A 177 7.75 -5.56 6.78
N VAL A 178 7.93 -6.11 7.98
CA VAL A 178 8.19 -5.36 9.21
C VAL A 178 9.66 -5.53 9.59
N VAL A 179 10.28 -4.45 10.04
CA VAL A 179 11.68 -4.44 10.48
C VAL A 179 11.78 -3.93 11.91
N LYS A 180 12.70 -4.49 12.69
CA LYS A 180 13.04 -3.98 14.02
C LYS A 180 14.07 -2.85 13.88
N ARG A 181 13.85 -1.76 14.61
CA ARG A 181 14.75 -0.62 14.77
C ARG A 181 14.96 -0.37 16.26
N ALA A 182 15.90 0.50 16.62
CA ALA A 182 16.14 0.87 18.02
C ALA A 182 14.87 1.43 18.70
N SER A 183 14.04 2.16 17.97
CA SER A 183 12.77 2.74 18.44
C SER A 183 11.55 1.82 18.33
N GLY A 184 11.75 0.53 18.07
CA GLY A 184 10.68 -0.46 17.90
C GLY A 184 10.50 -0.90 16.44
N TYR A 185 9.29 -1.38 16.12
CA TYR A 185 8.99 -1.90 14.78
C TYR A 185 8.64 -0.80 13.79
N LYS A 186 8.96 -1.02 12.51
CA LYS A 186 8.59 -0.16 11.38
C LYS A 186 8.13 -1.01 10.20
N VAL A 187 7.21 -0.47 9.41
CA VAL A 187 6.78 -1.07 8.13
C VAL A 187 7.80 -0.69 7.05
N ARG A 188 8.46 -1.68 6.46
CA ARG A 188 9.47 -1.49 5.42
C ARG A 188 8.89 -1.58 4.01
N ASP A 189 7.88 -2.42 3.82
CA ASP A 189 7.19 -2.59 2.53
C ASP A 189 5.83 -3.27 2.72
N ALA A 190 5.00 -3.24 1.69
CA ALA A 190 3.77 -4.02 1.59
C ALA A 190 3.77 -4.79 0.26
N GLN A 191 3.20 -5.99 0.27
CA GLN A 191 3.02 -6.84 -0.88
C GLN A 191 1.53 -7.05 -1.11
N VAL A 192 1.09 -6.73 -2.33
CA VAL A 192 -0.29 -6.94 -2.78
C VAL A 192 -0.23 -7.82 -4.01
N MET A 193 -1.03 -8.90 -4.04
CA MET A 193 -1.07 -9.86 -5.16
C MET A 193 0.32 -10.41 -5.55
N GLY A 194 1.21 -10.60 -4.56
CA GLY A 194 2.56 -11.13 -4.79
C GLY A 194 3.60 -10.10 -5.25
N PHE A 195 3.25 -8.81 -5.36
CA PHE A 195 4.18 -7.75 -5.73
C PHE A 195 4.42 -6.76 -4.60
N TRP A 196 5.70 -6.55 -4.27
CA TRP A 196 6.14 -5.55 -3.30
C TRP A 196 6.01 -4.13 -3.87
N LEU A 197 5.57 -3.17 -3.06
CA LEU A 197 5.30 -1.80 -3.51
C LEU A 197 6.56 -0.95 -3.71
N THR A 198 7.57 -1.11 -2.85
CA THR A 198 8.78 -0.25 -2.92
C THR A 198 9.53 -0.37 -4.26
N PRO A 199 9.66 -1.56 -4.90
CA PRO A 199 10.19 -1.67 -6.26
C PRO A 199 9.45 -0.83 -7.31
N PHE A 200 8.13 -0.72 -7.26
CA PHE A 200 7.37 0.14 -8.18
C PHE A 200 7.65 1.62 -7.91
N GLN A 201 7.67 2.03 -6.64
CA GLN A 201 8.04 3.40 -6.27
C GLN A 201 9.45 3.75 -6.76
N ARG A 202 10.39 2.80 -6.62
CA ARG A 202 11.75 2.95 -7.16
C ARG A 202 11.71 3.19 -8.66
N SER A 203 10.98 2.36 -9.41
CA SER A 203 10.87 2.53 -10.87
C SER A 203 10.32 3.91 -11.21
N MET A 204 9.23 4.35 -10.58
CA MET A 204 8.64 5.67 -10.83
C MET A 204 9.62 6.82 -10.55
N PHE A 205 10.35 6.75 -9.44
CA PHE A 205 11.28 7.80 -9.06
C PHE A 205 12.49 7.83 -9.98
N GLN A 206 13.06 6.67 -10.33
CA GLN A 206 14.19 6.58 -11.24
C GLN A 206 13.81 7.04 -12.64
N SER A 207 12.67 6.60 -13.18
CA SER A 207 12.17 7.07 -14.48
C SER A 207 11.98 8.59 -14.51
N HIS A 208 11.39 9.19 -13.47
CA HIS A 208 11.24 10.64 -13.40
C HIS A 208 12.59 11.38 -13.35
N ILE A 209 13.57 10.83 -12.62
CA ILE A 209 14.93 11.39 -12.57
C ILE A 209 15.60 11.29 -13.94
N ASP A 210 15.48 10.14 -14.61
CA ASP A 210 16.06 9.88 -15.93
C ASP A 210 15.48 10.82 -16.99
N GLU A 211 14.16 10.96 -17.04
CA GLU A 211 13.44 11.91 -17.92
C GLU A 211 13.82 13.37 -17.69
N LYS A 212 14.39 13.69 -16.51
CA LYS A 212 14.90 15.01 -16.15
C LYS A 212 16.43 15.06 -16.15
N GLY A 213 17.08 14.23 -16.96
CA GLY A 213 18.52 14.27 -17.18
C GLY A 213 19.35 13.84 -15.98
N GLY A 214 18.82 12.95 -15.12
CA GLY A 214 19.51 12.50 -13.92
C GLY A 214 19.37 13.44 -12.71
N SER A 215 18.44 14.41 -12.76
CA SER A 215 18.27 15.44 -11.72
C SER A 215 17.43 14.96 -10.53
N VAL A 216 18.09 14.61 -9.42
CA VAL A 216 17.42 14.33 -8.13
C VAL A 216 16.68 15.57 -7.60
N ARG A 217 17.21 16.76 -7.90
CA ARG A 217 16.56 18.05 -7.55
C ARG A 217 15.20 18.18 -8.21
N ALA A 218 15.03 17.70 -9.44
CA ALA A 218 13.75 17.72 -10.13
C ALA A 218 12.71 16.85 -9.42
N LEU A 219 13.08 15.64 -8.97
CA LEU A 219 12.21 14.80 -8.15
C LEU A 219 11.82 15.49 -6.83
N LEU A 220 12.78 16.13 -6.15
CA LEU A 220 12.50 16.85 -4.90
C LEU A 220 11.47 17.97 -5.11
N LEU A 221 11.61 18.74 -6.20
CA LEU A 221 10.65 19.79 -6.57
C LEU A 221 9.28 19.23 -6.97
N ALA A 222 9.24 18.06 -7.60
CA ALA A 222 7.98 17.38 -7.91
C ALA A 222 7.26 16.95 -6.62
N LEU A 223 7.99 16.36 -5.68
CA LEU A 223 7.46 15.89 -4.40
C LEU A 223 7.04 17.03 -3.45
N SER A 224 7.60 18.23 -3.59
CA SER A 224 7.23 19.39 -2.77
C SER A 224 5.91 20.05 -3.17
N ARG A 225 5.28 19.59 -4.26
CA ARG A 225 3.99 20.13 -4.76
C ARG A 225 2.77 19.41 -4.18
N PHE A 226 2.99 18.43 -3.30
CA PHE A 226 1.98 17.71 -2.54
C PHE A 226 2.03 18.12 -1.07
#